data_AF-A0A6P9FGX7-F1
#
_entry.id   AF-A0A6P9FGX7-F1
#
_cell.length_a   1.000
_cell.length_b   1.000
_cell.length_c   1.000
_cell.angle_alpha   90.00
_cell.angle_beta   90.00
_cell.angle_gamma   90.00
#
_symmetry.space_group_name_H-M   'P 1'
#
loop_
_entity.id
_entity.type
_entity.pdbx_description
1 polymer ?
#
loop_
_entity_poly.entity_id
_entity_poly.type
_entity_poly.pdbx_seq_one_letter_code
_entity_poly.pdbx_strand_id
1 'polypeptide(L)'
;MSLKSECQGIHVDQSELLCKKGCGYYGNPAWQGFCSKCWREKYHKASPSINRQASNETDRVSKEFIEFLKTFHKTGQEIYKQTKIFLETIYYKRDLSIEEQSECTQDFYQNVDERMQTHGKVPSERVEKIMDQIKKYIVTRLYKYVFCPETTDNEKKDLAIQKRIRALHWVTPQMLCVPVNEEISEVSVMVVKAITDIIEMDSKRVPRDKLACITKCSKHIFNAIKITKNEPASADDFLPTKGNPPRLQSNIQYITHFCNPSRLMAGEDGYYFTNLCCAVAFIEKLDAQSLNLSQEDFDLYMSSQTSPRKQESENWVPDACLGVKQMYKNLDLLSQLNERQERIMSEAKKLEKDLIEWTDGIAKEVQDIVEKFPLEIKPPNQSLAAFDSENVENYKLPAPLQPQVYAG
;
A
#
# COMPACT_ATOMS: atom_id res chain seq x y z
N MET A 1 -4.19 52.57 32.91
CA MET A 1 -2.78 52.38 32.51
C MET A 1 -2.73 51.19 31.58
N SER A 2 -2.60 51.43 30.28
CA SER A 2 -2.57 50.36 29.26
C SER A 2 -1.13 50.16 28.82
N LEU A 3 -0.57 48.99 29.10
CA LEU A 3 0.80 48.60 28.75
C LEU A 3 0.87 48.35 27.23
N LYS A 4 1.65 49.17 26.51
CA LYS A 4 1.99 48.94 25.10
C LYS A 4 3.11 47.89 25.05
N SER A 5 2.84 46.77 24.38
CA SER A 5 3.84 45.79 23.97
C SER A 5 4.59 46.28 22.73
N GLU A 6 5.88 46.62 22.87
CA GLU A 6 6.77 46.89 21.74
C GLU A 6 7.17 45.56 21.07
N CYS A 7 6.70 45.34 19.84
CA CYS A 7 7.25 44.30 18.97
C CYS A 7 8.60 44.77 18.42
N GLN A 8 9.71 44.19 18.88
CA GLN A 8 11.01 44.29 18.22
C GLN A 8 10.94 43.54 16.88
N GLY A 9 10.83 44.27 15.77
CA GLY A 9 10.96 43.73 14.43
C GLY A 9 12.41 43.33 14.16
N ILE A 10 12.61 42.10 13.68
CA ILE A 10 13.93 41.63 13.22
C ILE A 10 14.24 42.38 11.91
N HIS A 11 15.23 43.26 11.94
CA HIS A 11 15.76 43.91 10.74
C HIS A 11 16.72 42.94 10.05
N VAL A 12 16.31 42.38 8.91
CA VAL A 12 17.18 41.58 8.03
C VAL A 12 17.40 42.39 6.76
N ASP A 13 18.67 42.67 6.45
CA ASP A 13 19.03 43.40 5.24
C ASP A 13 18.68 42.56 4.01
N GLN A 14 18.05 43.16 3.00
CA GLN A 14 17.57 42.45 1.81
C GLN A 14 18.71 41.75 1.06
N SER A 15 19.94 42.24 1.18
CA SER A 15 21.13 41.60 0.59
C SER A 15 21.47 40.25 1.21
N GLU A 16 21.11 40.01 2.48
CA GLU A 16 21.35 38.74 3.18
C GLU A 16 20.38 37.62 2.76
N LEU A 17 19.23 37.99 2.17
CA LEU A 17 18.23 37.04 1.67
C LEU A 17 18.52 36.58 0.24
N LEU A 18 19.44 37.24 -0.47
CA LEU A 18 19.73 36.94 -1.87
C LEU A 18 20.61 35.69 -2.02
N CYS A 19 20.42 35.00 -3.13
CA CYS A 19 21.20 33.84 -3.50
C CYS A 19 22.69 34.20 -3.51
N LYS A 20 23.52 33.38 -2.86
CA LYS A 20 24.98 33.53 -2.83
C LYS A 20 25.67 33.61 -4.19
N LYS A 21 25.00 33.21 -5.28
CA LYS A 21 25.52 33.33 -6.66
C LYS A 21 25.25 34.71 -7.29
N GLY A 22 24.55 35.61 -6.60
CA GLY A 22 24.22 36.96 -7.11
C GLY A 22 23.24 36.95 -8.28
N CYS A 23 22.42 35.91 -8.43
CA CYS A 23 21.51 35.76 -9.57
C CYS A 23 20.18 36.53 -9.46
N GLY A 24 20.02 37.37 -8.43
CA GLY A 24 18.81 38.18 -8.20
C GLY A 24 17.61 37.43 -7.58
N TYR A 25 17.75 36.13 -7.29
CA TYR A 25 16.71 35.33 -6.62
C TYR A 25 17.03 35.13 -5.14
N TYR A 26 16.02 34.91 -4.30
CA TYR A 26 16.20 34.63 -2.88
C TYR A 26 16.82 33.24 -2.65
N GLY A 27 17.81 33.19 -1.76
CA GLY A 27 18.39 31.96 -1.23
C GLY A 27 17.70 31.55 0.07
N ASN A 28 17.85 30.30 0.47
CA ASN A 28 17.39 29.87 1.80
C ASN A 28 18.47 29.06 2.54
N PRO A 29 18.42 29.00 3.88
CA PRO A 29 19.40 28.26 4.68
C PRO A 29 19.44 26.75 4.37
N ALA A 30 18.30 26.14 4.04
CA ALA A 30 18.22 24.72 3.68
C ALA A 30 19.05 24.38 2.43
N TRP A 31 19.22 25.36 1.52
CA TRP A 31 20.09 25.29 0.35
C TRP A 31 21.36 26.13 0.54
N GLN A 32 21.88 26.23 1.77
CA GLN A 32 23.10 26.96 2.13
C GLN A 32 23.18 28.40 1.60
N GLY A 33 22.05 29.06 1.39
CA GLY A 33 21.95 30.40 0.83
C GLY A 33 21.90 30.46 -0.70
N PHE A 34 21.71 29.35 -1.42
CA PHE A 34 21.45 29.34 -2.86
C PHE A 34 19.95 29.32 -3.17
N CYS A 35 19.55 29.89 -4.31
CA CYS A 35 18.20 29.68 -4.85
C CYS A 35 18.07 28.27 -5.45
N SER A 36 16.83 27.82 -5.67
CA SER A 36 16.53 26.48 -6.20
C SER A 36 17.23 26.15 -7.53
N LYS A 37 17.46 27.16 -8.38
CA LYS A 37 18.15 27.01 -9.67
C LYS A 37 19.67 26.87 -9.49
N CYS A 38 20.28 27.76 -8.71
CA CYS A 38 21.72 27.72 -8.46
C CYS A 38 22.15 26.53 -7.60
N TRP A 39 21.28 26.09 -6.68
CA TRP A 39 21.48 24.86 -5.92
C TRP A 39 21.50 23.65 -6.84
N ARG A 40 20.53 23.54 -7.77
CA ARG A 40 20.51 22.47 -8.76
C ARG A 40 21.75 22.50 -9.67
N GLU A 41 22.13 23.65 -10.20
CA GLU A 41 23.33 23.76 -11.03
C GLU A 41 24.62 23.35 -10.31
N LYS A 42 24.75 23.69 -9.02
CA LYS A 42 25.94 23.41 -8.22
C LYS A 42 26.01 21.94 -7.77
N TYR A 43 24.89 21.35 -7.40
CA TYR A 43 24.84 20.02 -6.79
C TYR A 43 24.38 18.90 -7.74
N HIS A 44 23.63 19.19 -8.82
CA HIS A 44 23.32 18.17 -9.85
C HIS A 44 24.43 18.01 -10.90
N LYS A 45 25.33 18.98 -11.09
CA LYS A 45 26.55 18.77 -11.90
C LYS A 45 27.58 17.86 -11.21
N ALA A 46 27.42 17.64 -9.90
CA ALA A 46 28.20 16.72 -9.10
C ALA A 46 27.44 15.41 -8.80
N SER A 47 26.35 15.10 -9.51
CA SER A 47 26.02 13.68 -9.68
C SER A 47 27.16 13.10 -10.49
N PRO A 48 27.89 12.09 -9.97
CA PRO A 48 28.62 11.21 -10.86
C PRO A 48 27.60 10.80 -11.91
N SER A 49 27.94 10.95 -13.19
CA SER A 49 27.28 10.15 -14.21
C SER A 49 27.18 8.76 -13.61
N ILE A 50 25.97 8.32 -13.30
CA ILE A 50 25.77 7.00 -12.74
C ILE A 50 26.19 6.10 -13.89
N ASN A 51 27.47 5.74 -13.90
CA ASN A 51 27.97 4.59 -14.59
C ASN A 51 27.33 3.45 -13.82
N ARG A 52 26.03 3.23 -14.12
CA ARG A 52 25.14 2.28 -13.46
C ARG A 52 25.85 0.97 -13.65
N GLN A 53 26.60 0.55 -12.62
CA GLN A 53 27.31 -0.71 -12.58
C GLN A 53 26.37 -1.77 -13.18
N ALA A 54 26.93 -2.58 -14.09
CA ALA A 54 26.19 -3.68 -14.68
C ALA A 54 25.50 -4.42 -13.53
N SER A 55 24.20 -4.67 -13.66
CA SER A 55 23.49 -5.38 -12.60
C SER A 55 24.17 -6.75 -12.43
N ASN A 56 24.28 -7.28 -11.21
CA ASN A 56 24.82 -8.64 -10.98
C ASN A 56 24.20 -9.69 -11.93
N GLU A 57 22.91 -9.50 -12.27
CA GLU A 57 22.20 -10.30 -13.27
C GLU A 57 22.75 -10.15 -14.69
N THR A 58 23.05 -8.91 -15.11
CA THR A 58 23.64 -8.62 -16.42
C THR A 58 25.01 -9.26 -16.55
N ASP A 59 25.82 -9.25 -15.49
CA ASP A 59 27.13 -9.90 -15.47
C ASP A 59 27.02 -11.42 -15.51
N ARG A 60 26.07 -12.00 -14.76
CA ARG A 60 25.77 -13.43 -14.81
C ARG A 60 25.38 -13.88 -16.21
N VAL A 61 24.40 -13.22 -16.83
CA VAL A 61 23.97 -13.52 -18.20
C VAL A 61 25.10 -13.30 -19.21
N SER A 62 25.98 -12.32 -18.98
CA SER A 62 27.15 -12.12 -19.85
C SER A 62 28.14 -13.29 -19.78
N LYS A 63 28.40 -13.83 -18.57
CA LYS A 63 29.26 -14.99 -18.39
C LYS A 63 28.66 -16.24 -19.03
N GLU A 64 27.39 -16.53 -18.75
CA GLU A 64 26.63 -17.66 -19.34
C GLU A 64 26.65 -17.60 -20.87
N PHE A 65 26.43 -16.41 -21.45
CA PHE A 65 26.41 -16.22 -22.90
C PHE A 65 27.78 -16.47 -23.54
N ILE A 66 28.86 -15.95 -22.94
CA ILE A 66 30.22 -16.17 -23.44
C ILE A 66 30.59 -17.65 -23.33
N GLU A 67 30.25 -18.31 -22.23
CA GLU A 67 30.50 -19.74 -22.03
C GLU A 67 29.73 -20.61 -23.03
N PHE A 68 28.45 -20.29 -23.26
CA PHE A 68 27.63 -20.96 -24.26
C PHE A 68 28.22 -20.82 -25.68
N LEU A 69 28.60 -19.60 -26.09
CA LEU A 69 29.14 -19.38 -27.43
C LEU A 69 30.51 -20.02 -27.67
N LYS A 70 31.31 -20.29 -26.62
CA LYS A 70 32.57 -21.04 -26.75
C LYS A 70 32.36 -22.43 -27.33
N THR A 71 31.20 -23.06 -27.11
CA THR A 71 30.87 -24.38 -27.65
C THR A 71 30.73 -24.40 -29.19
N PHE A 72 30.60 -23.22 -29.82
CA PHE A 72 30.45 -23.06 -31.27
C PHE A 72 31.70 -22.48 -31.95
N HIS A 73 32.84 -22.41 -31.24
CA HIS A 73 34.15 -21.97 -31.74
C HIS A 73 34.10 -20.70 -32.62
N LYS A 74 34.49 -20.81 -33.89
CA LYS A 74 34.58 -19.67 -34.84
C LYS A 74 33.23 -18.99 -35.07
N THR A 75 32.15 -19.78 -35.20
CA THR A 75 30.80 -19.24 -35.38
C THR A 75 30.33 -18.48 -34.14
N GLY A 76 30.60 -19.04 -32.95
CA GLY A 76 30.26 -18.38 -31.69
C GLY A 76 31.00 -17.05 -31.47
N GLN A 77 32.28 -17.00 -31.84
CA GLN A 77 33.08 -15.77 -31.73
C GLN A 77 32.59 -14.66 -32.67
N GLU A 78 32.19 -15.02 -33.88
CA GLU A 78 31.62 -14.09 -34.86
C GLU A 78 30.25 -13.55 -34.40
N ILE A 79 29.38 -14.43 -33.89
CA ILE A 79 28.10 -14.04 -33.29
C ILE A 79 28.32 -13.07 -32.14
N TYR A 80 29.23 -13.40 -31.20
CA TYR A 80 29.53 -12.53 -30.06
C TYR A 80 29.98 -11.13 -30.50
N LYS A 81 30.85 -11.07 -31.52
CA LYS A 81 31.33 -9.80 -32.08
C LYS A 81 30.18 -8.98 -32.68
N GLN A 82 29.31 -9.60 -33.47
CA GLN A 82 28.13 -8.93 -34.04
C GLN A 82 27.17 -8.43 -32.96
N THR A 83 26.86 -9.27 -31.97
CA THR A 83 26.02 -8.91 -30.84
C THR A 83 26.58 -7.71 -30.07
N LYS A 84 27.91 -7.65 -29.89
CA LYS A 84 28.56 -6.52 -29.22
C LYS A 84 28.45 -5.22 -30.05
N ILE A 85 28.73 -5.28 -31.34
CA ILE A 85 28.60 -4.13 -32.26
C ILE A 85 27.15 -3.63 -32.31
N PHE A 86 26.19 -4.55 -32.32
CA PHE A 86 24.77 -4.20 -32.27
C PHE A 86 24.40 -3.46 -30.98
N LEU A 87 24.87 -3.93 -29.81
CA LEU A 87 24.63 -3.24 -28.53
C LEU A 87 25.22 -1.83 -28.50
N GLU A 88 26.42 -1.64 -29.07
CA GLU A 88 27.03 -0.32 -29.22
C GLU A 88 26.18 0.56 -30.16
N THR A 89 25.68 0.00 -31.26
CA THR A 89 24.80 0.70 -32.22
C THR A 89 23.51 1.18 -31.57
N ILE A 90 22.81 0.31 -30.82
CA ILE A 90 21.58 0.68 -30.10
C ILE A 90 21.87 1.75 -29.04
N TYR A 91 23.03 1.69 -28.37
CA TYR A 91 23.41 2.71 -27.39
C TYR A 91 23.53 4.11 -28.02
N TYR A 92 24.10 4.22 -29.22
CA TYR A 92 24.15 5.49 -29.97
C TYR A 92 22.78 5.91 -30.51
N LYS A 93 21.87 4.96 -30.74
CA LYS A 93 20.50 5.19 -31.19
C LYS A 93 19.48 5.35 -30.05
N ARG A 94 19.91 5.53 -28.80
CA ARG A 94 19.01 5.60 -27.63
C ARG A 94 18.00 6.76 -27.66
N ASP A 95 18.31 7.81 -28.40
CA ASP A 95 17.47 9.01 -28.51
C ASP A 95 16.36 8.83 -29.58
N LEU A 96 16.39 7.73 -30.35
CA LEU A 96 15.34 7.34 -31.31
C LEU A 96 14.08 6.85 -30.59
N SER A 97 12.97 6.77 -31.33
CA SER A 97 11.70 6.26 -30.80
C SER A 97 11.83 4.80 -30.35
N ILE A 98 10.96 4.36 -29.43
CA ILE A 98 11.00 2.99 -28.94
C ILE A 98 10.64 1.99 -30.04
N GLU A 99 9.79 2.39 -30.98
CA GLU A 99 9.41 1.65 -32.18
C GLU A 99 10.61 1.46 -33.11
N GLU A 100 11.39 2.51 -33.37
CA GLU A 100 12.61 2.43 -34.19
C GLU A 100 13.68 1.55 -33.55
N GLN A 101 13.84 1.64 -32.21
CA GLN A 101 14.76 0.77 -31.46
C GLN A 101 14.31 -0.69 -31.49
N SER A 102 13.00 -0.91 -31.39
CA SER A 102 12.37 -2.24 -31.51
C SER A 102 12.61 -2.82 -32.90
N GLU A 103 12.31 -2.08 -33.97
CA GLU A 103 12.50 -2.51 -35.36
C GLU A 103 13.96 -2.86 -35.64
N CYS A 104 14.90 -2.00 -35.24
CA CYS A 104 16.34 -2.27 -35.35
C CYS A 104 16.76 -3.56 -34.60
N THR A 105 16.09 -3.88 -33.49
CA THR A 105 16.34 -5.11 -32.72
C THR A 105 15.79 -6.34 -33.42
N GLN A 106 14.59 -6.25 -34.00
CA GLN A 106 13.98 -7.34 -34.77
C GLN A 106 14.76 -7.62 -36.06
N ASP A 107 15.18 -6.57 -36.78
CA ASP A 107 16.04 -6.68 -37.97
C ASP A 107 17.35 -7.37 -37.63
N PHE A 108 17.96 -7.03 -36.50
CA PHE A 108 19.17 -7.73 -36.05
C PHE A 108 18.92 -9.22 -35.82
N TYR A 109 17.80 -9.60 -35.18
CA TYR A 109 17.47 -11.01 -35.01
C TYR A 109 17.28 -11.74 -36.34
N GLN A 110 16.56 -11.13 -37.29
CA GLN A 110 16.33 -11.72 -38.60
C GLN A 110 17.64 -11.90 -39.37
N ASN A 111 18.50 -10.87 -39.38
CA ASN A 111 19.80 -10.93 -40.06
C ASN A 111 20.73 -12.00 -39.48
N VAL A 112 20.76 -12.15 -38.16
CA VAL A 112 21.59 -13.20 -37.52
C VAL A 112 21.03 -14.59 -37.83
N ASP A 113 19.71 -14.76 -37.76
CA ASP A 113 19.05 -16.03 -38.06
C ASP A 113 19.30 -16.47 -39.52
N GLU A 114 19.05 -15.59 -40.49
CA GLU A 114 19.30 -15.86 -41.91
C GLU A 114 20.77 -16.18 -42.20
N ARG A 115 21.70 -15.43 -41.59
CA ARG A 115 23.13 -15.67 -41.75
C ARG A 115 23.55 -17.02 -41.14
N MET A 116 22.94 -17.40 -40.03
CA MET A 116 23.19 -18.71 -39.41
C MET A 116 22.64 -19.85 -40.25
N GLN A 117 21.51 -19.68 -40.92
CA GLN A 117 20.94 -20.68 -41.82
C GLN A 117 21.71 -20.82 -43.14
N THR A 118 22.21 -19.70 -43.71
CA THR A 118 22.89 -19.68 -45.01
C THR A 118 24.37 -20.03 -44.94
N HIS A 119 25.09 -19.52 -43.92
CA HIS A 119 26.55 -19.68 -43.80
C HIS A 119 26.98 -20.55 -42.62
N GLY A 120 26.13 -20.66 -41.59
CA GLY A 120 26.38 -21.56 -40.47
C GLY A 120 26.03 -22.98 -40.88
N LYS A 121 27.01 -23.88 -40.93
CA LYS A 121 26.75 -25.34 -41.00
C LYS A 121 26.17 -25.86 -39.67
N VAL A 122 25.16 -25.18 -39.12
CA VAL A 122 24.57 -25.42 -37.80
C VAL A 122 23.18 -26.03 -38.01
N PRO A 123 22.86 -27.18 -37.39
CA PRO A 123 21.53 -27.75 -37.46
C PRO A 123 20.46 -26.79 -36.95
N SER A 124 19.27 -26.77 -37.58
CA SER A 124 18.17 -25.86 -37.25
C SER A 124 17.81 -25.85 -35.75
N GLU A 125 17.76 -27.01 -35.09
CA GLU A 125 17.48 -27.12 -33.65
C GLU A 125 18.50 -26.37 -32.77
N ARG A 126 19.76 -26.29 -33.21
CA ARG A 126 20.81 -25.55 -32.50
C ARG A 126 20.73 -24.05 -32.80
N VAL A 127 20.25 -23.64 -33.98
CA VAL A 127 20.04 -22.24 -34.33
C VAL A 127 19.00 -21.62 -33.40
N GLU A 128 17.88 -22.30 -33.15
CA GLU A 128 16.84 -21.82 -32.23
C GLU A 128 17.40 -21.58 -30.81
N LYS A 129 18.17 -22.54 -30.28
CA LYS A 129 18.83 -22.43 -28.97
C LYS A 129 19.82 -21.26 -28.91
N ILE A 130 20.57 -21.01 -29.98
CA ILE A 130 21.49 -19.87 -30.05
C ILE A 130 20.71 -18.55 -30.10
N MET A 131 19.66 -18.46 -30.90
CA MET A 131 18.82 -17.28 -31.01
C MET A 131 18.14 -16.94 -29.68
N ASP A 132 17.69 -17.94 -28.92
CA ASP A 132 17.18 -17.75 -27.57
C ASP A 132 18.22 -17.13 -26.62
N GLN A 133 19.47 -17.60 -26.69
CA GLN A 133 20.57 -17.05 -25.88
C GLN A 133 20.94 -15.62 -26.29
N ILE A 134 20.97 -15.33 -27.60
CA ILE A 134 21.21 -13.98 -28.13
C ILE A 134 20.13 -13.01 -27.64
N LYS A 135 18.85 -13.40 -27.78
CA LYS A 135 17.70 -12.63 -27.29
C LYS A 135 17.79 -12.39 -25.79
N LYS A 136 18.04 -13.44 -24.99
CA LYS A 136 18.24 -13.32 -23.53
C LYS A 136 19.34 -12.31 -23.20
N TYR A 137 20.50 -12.40 -23.86
CA TYR A 137 21.65 -11.54 -23.61
C TYR A 137 21.39 -10.07 -23.98
N ILE A 138 20.92 -9.81 -25.20
CA ILE A 138 20.63 -8.46 -25.69
C ILE A 138 19.58 -7.80 -24.80
N VAL A 139 18.47 -8.47 -24.60
CA VAL A 139 17.32 -7.91 -23.92
C VAL A 139 17.61 -7.64 -22.44
N THR A 140 18.42 -8.50 -21.78
CA THR A 140 18.88 -8.27 -20.40
C THR A 140 19.78 -7.04 -20.28
N ARG A 141 20.60 -6.73 -21.29
CA ARG A 141 21.45 -5.53 -21.32
C ARG A 141 20.66 -4.27 -21.66
N LEU A 142 19.74 -4.38 -22.61
CA LEU A 142 18.91 -3.26 -23.05
C LEU A 142 17.80 -2.92 -22.06
N TYR A 143 17.36 -3.85 -21.21
CA TYR A 143 16.24 -3.67 -20.28
C TYR A 143 16.28 -2.34 -19.51
N LYS A 144 17.45 -1.91 -19.03
CA LYS A 144 17.60 -0.63 -18.29
C LYS A 144 17.29 0.63 -19.12
N TYR A 145 17.29 0.53 -20.44
CA TYR A 145 17.10 1.62 -21.39
C TYR A 145 15.75 1.53 -22.09
N VAL A 146 15.30 0.32 -22.43
CA VAL A 146 14.09 0.11 -23.23
C VAL A 146 12.84 -0.20 -22.41
N PHE A 147 12.97 -0.56 -21.13
CA PHE A 147 11.83 -0.79 -20.25
C PHE A 147 11.40 0.52 -19.60
N CYS A 148 10.16 0.94 -19.83
CA CYS A 148 9.59 2.21 -19.33
C CYS A 148 10.52 3.42 -19.60
N PRO A 149 10.86 3.73 -20.87
CA PRO A 149 11.74 4.84 -21.19
C PRO A 149 11.07 6.18 -20.85
N GLU A 150 11.86 7.11 -20.28
CA GLU A 150 11.41 8.45 -19.85
C GLU A 150 10.86 9.31 -21.00
N THR A 151 11.17 8.93 -22.25
CA THR A 151 10.68 9.58 -23.47
C THR A 151 9.23 9.23 -23.82
N THR A 152 8.67 8.17 -23.21
CA THR A 152 7.32 7.66 -23.50
C THR A 152 6.33 8.02 -22.40
N ASP A 153 5.03 7.91 -22.70
CA ASP A 153 3.95 8.09 -21.72
C ASP A 153 3.65 6.83 -20.88
N ASN A 154 4.52 5.81 -20.96
CA ASN A 154 4.33 4.52 -20.30
C ASN A 154 4.16 4.64 -18.79
N GLU A 155 4.96 5.46 -18.11
CA GLU A 155 4.82 5.70 -16.65
C GLU A 155 3.46 6.34 -16.31
N LYS A 156 2.98 7.26 -17.15
CA LYS A 156 1.67 7.90 -16.95
C LYS A 156 0.54 6.89 -17.12
N LYS A 157 0.63 6.03 -18.15
CA LYS A 157 -0.32 4.94 -18.40
C LYS A 157 -0.30 3.92 -17.26
N ASP A 158 0.87 3.55 -16.74
CA ASP A 158 1.02 2.67 -15.58
C ASP A 158 0.32 3.25 -14.33
N LEU A 159 0.52 4.54 -14.05
CA LEU A 159 -0.13 5.18 -12.91
C LEU A 159 -1.65 5.29 -13.11
N ALA A 160 -2.10 5.56 -14.34
CA ALA A 160 -3.52 5.64 -14.66
C ALA A 160 -4.23 4.30 -14.46
N ILE A 161 -3.68 3.21 -15.03
CA ILE A 161 -4.27 1.87 -14.87
C ILE A 161 -4.21 1.39 -13.43
N GLN A 162 -3.12 1.69 -12.71
CA GLN A 162 -2.99 1.31 -11.30
C GLN A 162 -4.04 2.00 -10.43
N LYS A 163 -4.27 3.31 -10.64
CA LYS A 163 -5.32 4.07 -9.96
C LYS A 163 -6.70 3.55 -10.32
N ARG A 164 -6.91 3.20 -11.59
CA ARG A 164 -8.16 2.64 -12.09
C ARG A 164 -8.49 1.30 -11.42
N ILE A 165 -7.57 0.34 -11.44
CA ILE A 165 -7.75 -0.96 -10.77
C ILE A 165 -8.02 -0.77 -9.27
N ARG A 166 -7.28 0.16 -8.62
CA ARG A 166 -7.49 0.47 -7.20
C ARG A 166 -8.89 1.02 -6.91
N ALA A 167 -9.44 1.85 -7.79
CA ALA A 167 -10.79 2.40 -7.63
C ALA A 167 -11.88 1.33 -7.79
N LEU A 168 -11.60 0.26 -8.54
CA LEU A 168 -12.51 -0.87 -8.78
C LEU A 168 -12.39 -1.98 -7.72
N HIS A 169 -11.81 -1.70 -6.55
CA HIS A 169 -11.62 -2.70 -5.49
C HIS A 169 -12.94 -3.30 -4.95
N TRP A 170 -14.06 -2.65 -5.19
CA TRP A 170 -15.39 -3.07 -4.76
C TRP A 170 -16.04 -4.09 -5.70
N VAL A 171 -15.52 -4.25 -6.93
CA VAL A 171 -16.07 -5.18 -7.93
C VAL A 171 -15.93 -6.61 -7.43
N THR A 172 -17.04 -7.35 -7.41
CA THR A 172 -17.07 -8.74 -6.96
C THR A 172 -17.02 -9.71 -8.15
N PRO A 173 -16.54 -10.97 -7.95
CA PRO A 173 -16.57 -11.98 -9.00
C PRO A 173 -17.98 -12.23 -9.57
N GLN A 174 -19.01 -12.11 -8.75
CA GLN A 174 -20.42 -12.28 -9.15
C GLN A 174 -20.87 -11.21 -10.16
N MET A 175 -20.44 -9.96 -9.99
CA MET A 175 -20.76 -8.85 -10.92
C MET A 175 -20.16 -9.06 -12.31
N LEU A 176 -19.04 -9.78 -12.38
CA LEU A 176 -18.33 -10.10 -13.62
C LEU A 176 -18.73 -11.46 -14.19
N CYS A 177 -19.71 -12.13 -13.58
CA CYS A 177 -20.13 -13.49 -13.94
C CYS A 177 -18.97 -14.51 -13.94
N VAL A 178 -17.93 -14.28 -13.12
CA VAL A 178 -16.75 -15.14 -13.07
C VAL A 178 -17.10 -16.43 -12.33
N PRO A 179 -16.97 -17.61 -12.96
CA PRO A 179 -17.38 -18.88 -12.37
C PRO A 179 -16.31 -19.46 -11.43
N VAL A 180 -15.94 -18.69 -10.42
CA VAL A 180 -14.92 -19.06 -9.44
C VAL A 180 -15.54 -18.96 -8.06
N ASN A 181 -15.64 -20.09 -7.35
CA ASN A 181 -16.10 -20.10 -5.98
C ASN A 181 -14.89 -20.05 -5.02
N GLU A 182 -14.57 -18.85 -4.55
CA GLU A 182 -13.47 -18.59 -3.60
C GLU A 182 -13.71 -19.19 -2.19
N GLU A 183 -14.92 -19.68 -1.88
CA GLU A 183 -15.21 -20.40 -0.63
C GLU A 183 -14.49 -21.76 -0.57
N ILE A 184 -14.20 -22.35 -1.74
CA ILE A 184 -13.44 -23.58 -1.83
C ILE A 184 -11.96 -23.23 -1.58
N SER A 185 -11.39 -23.76 -0.49
CA SER A 185 -10.00 -23.50 -0.10
C SER A 185 -9.00 -23.74 -1.24
N GLU A 186 -9.19 -24.82 -2.02
CA GLU A 186 -8.32 -25.13 -3.16
C GLU A 186 -8.38 -24.07 -4.27
N VAL A 187 -9.59 -23.58 -4.58
CA VAL A 187 -9.82 -22.52 -5.57
C VAL A 187 -9.18 -21.22 -5.12
N SER A 188 -9.34 -20.86 -3.83
CA SER A 188 -8.71 -19.68 -3.23
C SER A 188 -7.18 -19.72 -3.38
N VAL A 189 -6.54 -20.88 -3.12
CA VAL A 189 -5.10 -21.07 -3.31
C VAL A 189 -4.70 -20.89 -4.78
N MET A 190 -5.50 -21.38 -5.74
CA MET A 190 -5.22 -21.17 -7.17
C MET A 190 -5.31 -19.70 -7.58
N VAL A 191 -6.32 -18.97 -7.07
CA VAL A 191 -6.46 -17.53 -7.33
C VAL A 191 -5.26 -16.75 -6.79
N VAL A 192 -4.80 -17.07 -5.57
CA VAL A 192 -3.60 -16.43 -4.99
C VAL A 192 -2.35 -16.73 -5.81
N LYS A 193 -2.19 -17.97 -6.31
CA LYS A 193 -1.08 -18.32 -7.22
C LYS A 193 -1.13 -17.53 -8.51
N ALA A 194 -2.30 -17.42 -9.13
CA ALA A 194 -2.48 -16.62 -10.35
C ALA A 194 -2.11 -15.14 -10.13
N ILE A 195 -2.56 -14.55 -9.02
CA ILE A 195 -2.20 -13.18 -8.63
C ILE A 195 -0.68 -13.05 -8.43
N THR A 196 -0.06 -14.05 -7.79
CA THR A 196 1.39 -14.05 -7.57
C THR A 196 2.16 -14.08 -8.88
N ASP A 197 1.76 -14.95 -9.83
CA ASP A 197 2.42 -15.06 -11.13
C ASP A 197 2.33 -13.76 -11.95
N ILE A 198 1.17 -13.11 -11.98
CA ILE A 198 1.02 -11.85 -12.72
C ILE A 198 1.79 -10.69 -12.07
N ILE A 199 1.94 -10.70 -10.75
CA ILE A 199 2.82 -9.74 -10.04
C ILE A 199 4.29 -10.06 -10.34
N GLU A 200 4.67 -11.34 -10.36
CA GLU A 200 6.04 -11.78 -10.62
C GLU A 200 6.51 -11.44 -12.04
N MET A 201 5.59 -11.26 -13.00
CA MET A 201 5.89 -10.81 -14.37
C MET A 201 6.83 -9.60 -14.39
N ASP A 202 6.61 -8.60 -13.54
CA ASP A 202 7.41 -7.38 -13.52
C ASP A 202 8.87 -7.62 -13.08
N SER A 203 9.11 -8.66 -12.28
CA SER A 203 10.46 -9.05 -11.84
C SER A 203 11.32 -9.65 -12.96
N LYS A 204 10.70 -10.15 -14.04
CA LYS A 204 11.40 -10.78 -15.16
C LYS A 204 11.95 -9.72 -16.10
N ARG A 205 13.11 -9.97 -16.71
CA ARG A 205 13.70 -9.05 -17.71
C ARG A 205 13.46 -9.52 -19.14
N VAL A 206 13.42 -10.83 -19.37
CA VAL A 206 13.25 -11.39 -20.71
C VAL A 206 11.74 -11.44 -21.04
N PRO A 207 11.29 -10.95 -22.21
CA PRO A 207 9.90 -11.02 -22.64
C PRO A 207 9.32 -12.43 -22.61
N ARG A 208 10.11 -13.45 -22.96
CA ARG A 208 9.71 -14.86 -22.85
C ARG A 208 9.35 -15.26 -21.42
N ASP A 209 10.14 -14.83 -20.43
CA ASP A 209 9.88 -15.15 -19.03
C ASP A 209 8.66 -14.39 -18.51
N LYS A 210 8.43 -13.17 -19.01
CA LYS A 210 7.20 -12.41 -18.74
C LYS A 210 5.96 -13.12 -19.29
N LEU A 211 6.03 -13.58 -20.54
CA LEU A 211 4.96 -14.41 -21.14
C LEU A 211 4.73 -15.69 -20.36
N ALA A 212 5.79 -16.36 -19.89
CA ALA A 212 5.65 -17.55 -19.06
C ALA A 212 4.90 -17.26 -17.74
N CYS A 213 5.10 -16.10 -17.11
CA CYS A 213 4.31 -15.67 -15.96
C CYS A 213 2.82 -15.49 -16.31
N ILE A 214 2.53 -14.88 -17.47
CA ILE A 214 1.14 -14.73 -17.97
C ILE A 214 0.51 -16.10 -18.21
N THR A 215 1.22 -17.01 -18.89
CA THR A 215 0.76 -18.38 -19.16
C THR A 215 0.52 -19.17 -17.87
N LYS A 216 1.40 -19.05 -16.86
CA LYS A 216 1.19 -19.68 -15.54
C LYS A 216 -0.02 -19.12 -14.81
N CYS A 217 -0.14 -17.79 -14.77
CA CYS A 217 -1.30 -17.11 -14.20
C CYS A 217 -2.61 -17.64 -14.81
N SER A 218 -2.67 -17.67 -16.15
CA SER A 218 -3.82 -18.21 -16.87
C SER A 218 -4.10 -19.66 -16.51
N LYS A 219 -3.08 -20.54 -16.49
CA LYS A 219 -3.25 -21.96 -16.11
C LYS A 219 -3.80 -22.12 -14.70
N HIS A 220 -3.39 -21.29 -13.74
CA HIS A 220 -3.97 -21.29 -12.39
C HIS A 220 -5.43 -20.85 -12.38
N ILE A 221 -5.81 -19.85 -13.19
CA ILE A 221 -7.21 -19.43 -13.37
C ILE A 221 -8.04 -20.56 -13.98
N PHE A 222 -7.57 -21.20 -15.06
CA PHE A 222 -8.25 -22.35 -15.67
C PHE A 222 -8.46 -23.50 -14.69
N ASN A 223 -7.45 -23.79 -13.85
CA ASN A 223 -7.58 -24.80 -12.80
C ASN A 223 -8.61 -24.41 -11.73
N ALA A 224 -8.63 -23.14 -11.32
CA ALA A 224 -9.62 -22.61 -10.38
C ALA A 224 -11.06 -22.77 -10.89
N ILE A 225 -11.28 -22.45 -12.18
CA ILE A 225 -12.59 -22.59 -12.83
C ILE A 225 -12.96 -24.07 -12.99
N LYS A 226 -12.01 -24.91 -13.39
CA LYS A 226 -12.23 -26.36 -13.54
C LYS A 226 -12.67 -27.00 -12.23
N ILE A 227 -12.08 -26.62 -11.10
CA ILE A 227 -12.47 -27.12 -9.77
C ILE A 227 -13.87 -26.61 -9.39
N THR A 228 -14.22 -25.39 -9.77
CA THR A 228 -15.53 -24.79 -9.44
C THR A 228 -16.68 -25.38 -10.28
N LYS A 229 -16.50 -25.47 -11.60
CA LYS A 229 -17.54 -25.89 -12.56
C LYS A 229 -17.52 -27.39 -12.90
N ASN A 230 -16.45 -28.11 -12.58
CA ASN A 230 -16.17 -29.47 -13.09
C ASN A 230 -16.17 -29.59 -14.64
N GLU A 231 -16.11 -28.46 -15.34
CA GLU A 231 -16.09 -28.37 -16.81
C GLU A 231 -14.86 -27.60 -17.30
N PRO A 232 -14.40 -27.80 -18.55
CA PRO A 232 -13.36 -26.98 -19.15
C PRO A 232 -13.82 -25.52 -19.24
N ALA A 233 -13.02 -24.58 -18.76
CA ALA A 233 -13.39 -23.16 -18.79
C ALA A 233 -13.38 -22.58 -20.21
N SER A 234 -14.28 -21.62 -20.47
CA SER A 234 -14.29 -20.84 -21.71
C SER A 234 -13.32 -19.65 -21.64
N ALA A 235 -12.98 -19.09 -22.80
CA ALA A 235 -12.22 -17.85 -22.94
C ALA A 235 -12.92 -16.66 -22.23
N ASP A 236 -14.25 -16.69 -22.17
CA ASP A 236 -15.09 -15.62 -21.59
C ASP A 236 -15.03 -15.59 -20.05
N ASP A 237 -14.56 -16.66 -19.41
CA ASP A 237 -14.40 -16.76 -17.96
C ASP A 237 -13.07 -16.15 -17.46
N PHE A 238 -12.26 -15.58 -18.37
CA PHE A 238 -10.90 -15.10 -18.10
C PHE A 238 -10.88 -13.61 -17.69
N LEU A 239 -10.91 -13.33 -16.38
CA LEU A 239 -10.68 -11.97 -15.87
C LEU A 239 -9.85 -11.96 -14.58
N PRO A 240 -8.54 -11.64 -14.63
CA PRO A 240 -7.68 -11.52 -13.44
C PRO A 240 -7.92 -10.17 -12.73
N THR A 241 -9.04 -10.02 -12.02
CA THR A 241 -9.52 -8.70 -11.56
C THR A 241 -8.89 -8.18 -10.27
N LYS A 242 -8.10 -8.99 -9.55
CA LYS A 242 -7.71 -8.66 -8.17
C LYS A 242 -6.23 -8.33 -7.93
N GLY A 243 -5.33 -8.54 -8.90
CA GLY A 243 -3.89 -8.50 -8.63
C GLY A 243 -3.22 -7.12 -8.62
N ASN A 244 -3.79 -6.12 -9.30
CA ASN A 244 -3.17 -4.81 -9.58
C ASN A 244 -1.64 -4.90 -9.87
N PRO A 245 -1.23 -5.59 -10.96
CA PRO A 245 0.18 -5.85 -11.24
C PRO A 245 0.99 -4.55 -11.39
N PRO A 246 2.24 -4.50 -10.86
CA PRO A 246 3.08 -3.32 -10.99
C PRO A 246 3.50 -3.08 -12.44
N ARG A 247 3.51 -1.81 -12.86
CA ARG A 247 3.97 -1.35 -14.19
C ARG A 247 3.33 -2.13 -15.35
N LEU A 248 2.03 -2.39 -15.25
CA LEU A 248 1.29 -3.27 -16.15
C LEU A 248 1.35 -2.83 -17.62
N GLN A 249 1.15 -1.54 -17.90
CA GLN A 249 1.19 -0.99 -19.26
C GLN A 249 2.62 -1.04 -19.82
N SER A 250 3.63 -0.67 -19.02
CA SER A 250 5.03 -0.83 -19.44
C SER A 250 5.39 -2.27 -19.76
N ASN A 251 4.89 -3.25 -18.99
CA ASN A 251 5.12 -4.66 -19.26
C ASN A 251 4.47 -5.12 -20.58
N ILE A 252 3.23 -4.70 -20.84
CA ILE A 252 2.52 -5.01 -22.09
C ILE A 252 3.28 -4.44 -23.29
N GLN A 253 3.58 -3.13 -23.29
CA GLN A 253 4.30 -2.49 -24.39
C GLN A 253 5.68 -3.11 -24.61
N TYR A 254 6.39 -3.40 -23.51
CA TYR A 254 7.69 -4.05 -23.59
C TYR A 254 7.65 -5.43 -24.25
N ILE A 255 6.64 -6.25 -23.92
CA ILE A 255 6.43 -7.55 -24.58
C ILE A 255 6.08 -7.35 -26.05
N THR A 256 5.19 -6.40 -26.37
CA THR A 256 4.78 -6.09 -27.75
C THR A 256 5.97 -5.71 -28.65
N HIS A 257 6.90 -4.89 -28.15
CA HIS A 257 8.05 -4.43 -28.92
C HIS A 257 9.20 -5.46 -28.98
N PHE A 258 9.56 -6.06 -27.85
CA PHE A 258 10.80 -6.84 -27.75
C PHE A 258 10.62 -8.37 -27.76
N CYS A 259 9.38 -8.88 -27.78
CA CYS A 259 9.14 -10.30 -28.00
C CYS A 259 9.23 -10.65 -29.49
N ASN A 260 9.36 -11.93 -29.80
CA ASN A 260 9.31 -12.43 -31.17
C ASN A 260 7.86 -12.38 -31.68
N PRO A 261 7.57 -11.66 -32.78
CA PRO A 261 6.22 -11.55 -33.33
C PRO A 261 5.57 -12.92 -33.60
N SER A 262 6.33 -13.90 -34.11
CA SER A 262 5.81 -15.25 -34.38
C SER A 262 5.25 -15.95 -33.14
N ARG A 263 5.82 -15.71 -31.95
CA ARG A 263 5.35 -16.27 -30.68
C ARG A 263 4.14 -15.54 -30.12
N LEU A 264 4.00 -14.26 -30.42
CA LEU A 264 2.80 -13.49 -30.05
C LEU A 264 1.61 -13.85 -30.95
N MET A 265 1.87 -14.19 -32.21
CA MET A 265 0.83 -14.54 -33.20
C MET A 265 0.45 -16.03 -33.19
N ALA A 266 1.23 -16.90 -32.55
CA ALA A 266 0.99 -18.33 -32.52
C ALA A 266 1.29 -18.97 -31.15
N GLY A 267 0.46 -19.94 -30.76
CA GLY A 267 0.65 -20.75 -29.55
C GLY A 267 -0.10 -20.23 -28.32
N GLU A 268 0.08 -20.93 -27.20
CA GLU A 268 -0.62 -20.62 -25.93
C GLU A 268 -0.20 -19.26 -25.35
N ASP A 269 1.08 -18.89 -25.47
CA ASP A 269 1.62 -17.64 -24.93
C ASP A 269 0.94 -16.41 -25.58
N GLY A 270 0.77 -16.43 -26.91
CA GLY A 270 0.12 -15.36 -27.66
C GLY A 270 -1.36 -15.22 -27.35
N TYR A 271 -2.06 -16.35 -27.18
CA TYR A 271 -3.47 -16.38 -26.77
C TYR A 271 -3.66 -15.74 -25.39
N TYR A 272 -2.87 -16.14 -24.38
CA TYR A 272 -2.97 -15.58 -23.05
C TYR A 272 -2.54 -14.12 -22.96
N PHE A 273 -1.53 -13.71 -23.75
CA PHE A 273 -1.13 -12.31 -23.85
C PHE A 273 -2.24 -11.44 -24.46
N THR A 274 -2.88 -11.92 -25.52
CA THR A 274 -4.01 -11.21 -26.15
C THR A 274 -5.17 -11.06 -25.16
N ASN A 275 -5.50 -12.11 -24.42
CA ASN A 275 -6.54 -12.04 -23.38
C ASN A 275 -6.18 -11.06 -22.26
N LEU A 276 -4.91 -10.98 -21.85
CA LEU A 276 -4.46 -9.97 -20.89
C LEU A 276 -4.66 -8.55 -21.43
N CYS A 277 -4.27 -8.29 -22.68
CA CYS A 277 -4.48 -7.00 -23.34
C CYS A 277 -5.97 -6.63 -23.41
N CYS A 278 -6.83 -7.59 -23.76
CA CYS A 278 -8.28 -7.42 -23.76
C CYS A 278 -8.82 -7.11 -22.36
N ALA A 279 -8.36 -7.83 -21.33
CA ALA A 279 -8.77 -7.59 -19.95
C ALA A 279 -8.37 -6.20 -19.44
N VAL A 280 -7.16 -5.73 -19.79
CA VAL A 280 -6.71 -4.37 -19.43
C VAL A 280 -7.55 -3.31 -20.15
N ALA A 281 -7.80 -3.47 -21.45
CA ALA A 281 -8.64 -2.55 -22.21
C ALA A 281 -10.09 -2.53 -21.68
N PHE A 282 -10.62 -3.67 -21.24
CA PHE A 282 -11.91 -3.78 -20.59
C PHE A 282 -11.93 -3.00 -19.26
N ILE A 283 -10.93 -3.19 -18.39
CA ILE A 283 -10.83 -2.47 -17.11
C ILE A 283 -10.74 -0.94 -17.30
N GLU A 284 -10.02 -0.49 -18.32
CA GLU A 284 -9.91 0.94 -18.66
C GLU A 284 -11.26 1.55 -19.03
N LYS A 285 -12.09 0.80 -19.77
CA LYS A 285 -13.39 1.26 -20.29
C LYS A 285 -14.59 0.79 -19.48
N LEU A 286 -14.37 0.08 -18.37
CA LEU A 286 -15.43 -0.53 -17.57
C LEU A 286 -16.46 0.53 -17.09
N ASP A 287 -17.72 0.29 -17.38
CA ASP A 287 -18.84 1.15 -17.01
C ASP A 287 -19.91 0.38 -16.23
N ALA A 288 -20.97 1.08 -15.82
CA ALA A 288 -22.08 0.49 -15.09
C ALA A 288 -22.76 -0.65 -15.88
N GLN A 289 -22.93 -0.46 -17.20
CA GLN A 289 -23.55 -1.42 -18.09
C GLN A 289 -22.74 -2.72 -18.19
N SER A 290 -21.42 -2.62 -18.22
CA SER A 290 -20.50 -3.77 -18.24
C SER A 290 -20.63 -4.67 -17.00
N LEU A 291 -21.11 -4.13 -15.87
CA LEU A 291 -21.34 -4.87 -14.63
C LEU A 291 -22.81 -5.21 -14.38
N ASN A 292 -23.70 -4.95 -15.35
CA ASN A 292 -25.15 -5.06 -15.18
C ASN A 292 -25.71 -4.24 -14.01
N LEU A 293 -25.13 -3.05 -13.76
CA LEU A 293 -25.57 -2.13 -12.70
C LEU A 293 -26.25 -0.90 -13.28
N SER A 294 -27.07 -0.24 -12.46
CA SER A 294 -27.54 1.11 -12.77
C SER A 294 -26.39 2.11 -12.68
N GLN A 295 -26.48 3.23 -13.42
CA GLN A 295 -25.46 4.27 -13.34
C GLN A 295 -25.36 4.87 -11.92
N GLU A 296 -26.49 4.95 -11.22
CA GLU A 296 -26.58 5.45 -9.85
C GLU A 296 -25.81 4.55 -8.87
N ASP A 297 -26.00 3.23 -8.95
CA ASP A 297 -25.29 2.26 -8.10
C ASP A 297 -23.78 2.28 -8.37
N PHE A 298 -23.40 2.39 -9.64
CA PHE A 298 -22.00 2.46 -10.05
C PHE A 298 -21.30 3.71 -9.48
N ASP A 299 -21.94 4.88 -9.58
CA ASP A 299 -21.40 6.13 -9.05
C ASP A 299 -21.35 6.14 -7.50
N LEU A 300 -22.32 5.49 -6.85
CA LEU A 300 -22.33 5.26 -5.40
C LEU A 300 -21.15 4.38 -4.95
N TYR A 301 -20.87 3.29 -5.67
CA TYR A 301 -19.72 2.42 -5.36
C TYR A 301 -18.37 3.10 -5.65
N MET A 302 -18.28 3.86 -6.75
CA MET A 302 -17.06 4.62 -7.08
C MET A 302 -16.79 5.77 -6.10
N SER A 303 -17.83 6.39 -5.53
CA SER A 303 -17.71 7.43 -4.50
C SER A 303 -17.42 6.89 -3.09
N SER A 304 -17.25 5.57 -2.93
CA SER A 304 -16.92 4.88 -1.67
C SER A 304 -17.96 5.04 -0.54
N GLN A 305 -19.19 5.46 -0.87
CA GLN A 305 -20.26 5.67 0.13
C GLN A 305 -20.99 4.36 0.50
N THR A 306 -20.97 3.38 -0.41
CA THR A 306 -21.54 2.04 -0.21
C THR A 306 -20.55 0.99 -0.72
N SER A 307 -20.55 -0.19 -0.10
CA SER A 307 -19.82 -1.37 -0.60
C SER A 307 -20.88 -2.41 -0.97
N PRO A 308 -20.74 -3.13 -2.10
CA PRO A 308 -21.71 -4.14 -2.51
C PRO A 308 -22.00 -5.20 -1.43
N ARG A 309 -21.04 -5.43 -0.53
CA ARG A 309 -21.20 -6.32 0.64
C ARG A 309 -22.27 -5.88 1.65
N LYS A 310 -22.83 -4.68 1.54
CA LYS A 310 -23.91 -4.20 2.43
C LYS A 310 -25.32 -4.58 1.96
N GLN A 311 -25.49 -5.13 0.75
CA GLN A 311 -26.81 -5.37 0.17
C GLN A 311 -27.31 -6.81 0.30
N GLU A 312 -26.64 -7.66 1.09
CA GLU A 312 -27.23 -8.91 1.57
C GLU A 312 -27.93 -8.66 2.91
N SER A 313 -29.23 -8.38 2.79
CA SER A 313 -30.19 -8.34 3.89
C SER A 313 -30.24 -9.67 4.67
N GLU A 314 -30.04 -9.57 5.98
CA GLU A 314 -30.66 -10.35 7.07
C GLU A 314 -30.55 -11.89 7.12
N ASN A 315 -29.80 -12.56 6.25
CA ASN A 315 -29.47 -13.98 6.45
C ASN A 315 -27.95 -14.16 6.62
N TRP A 316 -27.55 -14.40 7.86
CA TRP A 316 -26.17 -14.71 8.28
C TRP A 316 -25.60 -15.88 7.46
N VAL A 317 -24.72 -15.61 6.50
CA VAL A 317 -23.89 -16.63 5.84
C VAL A 317 -22.55 -16.78 6.61
N PRO A 318 -22.06 -18.00 6.91
CA PRO A 318 -20.97 -18.21 7.86
C PRO A 318 -19.55 -17.81 7.41
N ASP A 319 -19.31 -17.24 6.22
CA ASP A 319 -17.95 -17.31 5.62
C ASP A 319 -17.29 -16.00 5.14
N ALA A 320 -17.52 -14.88 5.82
CA ALA A 320 -16.57 -13.75 5.74
C ALA A 320 -15.26 -14.11 6.47
N CYS A 321 -14.10 -13.87 5.83
CA CYS A 321 -12.76 -14.06 6.37
C CYS A 321 -12.66 -13.60 7.84
N LEU A 322 -12.19 -14.48 8.73
CA LEU A 322 -12.20 -14.30 10.20
C LEU A 322 -11.68 -12.93 10.64
N GLY A 323 -10.64 -12.41 9.97
CA GLY A 323 -10.06 -11.09 10.26
C GLY A 323 -11.02 -9.94 10.00
N VAL A 324 -11.83 -10.01 8.94
CA VAL A 324 -12.83 -8.98 8.62
C VAL A 324 -14.02 -9.06 9.57
N LYS A 325 -14.47 -10.28 9.93
CA LYS A 325 -15.49 -10.47 10.98
C LYS A 325 -15.03 -9.91 12.33
N GLN A 326 -13.77 -10.17 12.69
CA GLN A 326 -13.19 -9.65 13.92
C GLN A 326 -13.07 -8.13 13.88
N MET A 327 -12.70 -7.55 12.74
CA MET A 327 -12.61 -6.10 12.58
C MET A 327 -13.98 -5.40 12.75
N TYR A 328 -15.04 -5.91 12.12
CA TYR A 328 -16.38 -5.33 12.29
C TYR A 328 -16.91 -5.51 13.73
N LYS A 329 -16.68 -6.66 14.36
CA LYS A 329 -16.99 -6.87 15.78
C LYS A 329 -16.21 -5.91 16.69
N ASN A 330 -14.94 -5.69 16.40
CA ASN A 330 -14.11 -4.74 17.15
C ASN A 330 -14.58 -3.30 16.94
N LEU A 331 -15.03 -2.94 15.73
CA LEU A 331 -15.54 -1.60 15.44
C LEU A 331 -16.85 -1.31 16.18
N ASP A 332 -17.77 -2.28 16.19
CA ASP A 332 -19.01 -2.21 16.97
C ASP A 332 -18.70 -2.11 18.48
N LEU A 333 -17.80 -2.94 18.99
CA LEU A 333 -17.35 -2.89 20.38
C LEU A 333 -16.71 -1.54 20.73
N LEU A 334 -15.88 -0.98 19.84
CA LEU A 334 -15.27 0.34 20.04
C LEU A 334 -16.32 1.45 20.07
N SER A 335 -17.33 1.38 19.23
CA SER A 335 -18.45 2.34 19.24
C SER A 335 -19.21 2.28 20.58
N GLN A 336 -19.56 1.07 21.03
CA GLN A 336 -20.24 0.87 22.30
C GLN A 336 -19.40 1.30 23.51
N LEU A 337 -18.08 1.05 23.48
CA LEU A 337 -17.15 1.49 24.50
C LEU A 337 -17.04 3.03 24.53
N ASN A 338 -16.99 3.68 23.36
CA ASN A 338 -16.94 5.13 23.28
C ASN A 338 -18.20 5.77 23.86
N GLU A 339 -19.39 5.27 23.49
CA GLU A 339 -20.65 5.74 24.09
C GLU A 339 -20.70 5.52 25.60
N ARG A 340 -20.24 4.35 26.07
CA ARG A 340 -20.20 4.06 27.51
C ARG A 340 -19.25 5.02 28.23
N GLN A 341 -18.11 5.33 27.64
CA GLN A 341 -17.14 6.26 28.21
C GLN A 341 -17.67 7.69 28.25
N GLU A 342 -18.36 8.15 27.20
CA GLU A 342 -19.04 9.45 27.21
C GLU A 342 -20.13 9.54 28.30
N ARG A 343 -20.95 8.48 28.44
CA ARG A 343 -21.96 8.41 29.51
C ARG A 343 -21.31 8.50 30.89
N ILE A 344 -20.31 7.67 31.18
CA ILE A 344 -19.61 7.67 32.48
C ILE A 344 -18.97 9.04 32.75
N MET A 345 -18.32 9.65 31.75
CA MET A 345 -17.71 10.97 31.90
C MET A 345 -18.76 12.05 32.20
N SER A 346 -19.93 11.98 31.57
CA SER A 346 -21.02 12.93 31.82
C SER A 346 -21.62 12.77 33.22
N GLU A 347 -21.81 11.53 33.69
CA GLU A 347 -22.31 11.23 35.03
C GLU A 347 -21.30 11.61 36.11
N ALA A 348 -20.00 11.38 35.88
CA ALA A 348 -18.94 11.79 36.79
C ALA A 348 -18.89 13.31 36.96
N LYS A 349 -19.00 14.07 35.86
CA LYS A 349 -19.09 15.55 35.91
C LYS A 349 -20.34 16.03 36.63
N LYS A 350 -21.47 15.34 36.45
CA LYS A 350 -22.69 15.66 37.17
C LYS A 350 -22.51 15.43 38.67
N LEU A 351 -21.96 14.29 39.07
CA LEU A 351 -21.70 13.97 40.47
C LEU A 351 -20.72 14.96 41.11
N GLU A 352 -19.68 15.37 40.38
CA GLU A 352 -18.73 16.41 40.81
C GLU A 352 -19.47 17.72 41.11
N LYS A 353 -20.37 18.15 40.22
CA LYS A 353 -21.19 19.35 40.43
C LYS A 353 -22.11 19.20 41.65
N ASP A 354 -22.80 18.07 41.77
CA ASP A 354 -23.73 17.80 42.87
C ASP A 354 -23.00 17.78 44.23
N LEU A 355 -21.76 17.26 44.27
CA LEU A 355 -20.91 17.26 45.48
C LEU A 355 -20.50 18.67 45.91
N ILE A 356 -20.13 19.52 44.95
CA ILE A 356 -19.76 20.92 45.22
C ILE A 356 -20.99 21.67 45.75
N GLU A 357 -22.13 21.56 45.06
CA GLU A 357 -23.39 22.21 45.49
C GLU A 357 -23.84 21.76 46.88
N TRP A 358 -23.73 20.45 47.17
CA TRP A 358 -24.05 19.92 48.48
C TRP A 358 -23.10 20.46 49.58
N THR A 359 -21.81 20.50 49.30
CA THR A 359 -20.80 20.99 50.25
C THR A 359 -21.00 22.48 50.54
N ASP A 360 -21.22 23.28 49.50
CA ASP A 360 -21.50 24.72 49.62
C ASP A 360 -22.83 24.97 50.35
N GLY A 361 -23.86 24.15 50.07
CA GLY A 361 -25.15 24.19 50.74
C GLY A 361 -25.03 23.95 52.24
N ILE A 362 -24.34 22.87 52.65
CA ILE A 362 -24.09 22.56 54.06
C ILE A 362 -23.26 23.65 54.73
N ALA A 363 -22.20 24.14 54.08
CA ALA A 363 -21.36 25.19 54.65
C ALA A 363 -22.17 26.46 54.93
N LYS A 364 -23.07 26.83 53.99
CA LYS A 364 -23.95 27.98 54.14
C LYS A 364 -25.00 27.78 55.25
N GLU A 365 -25.62 26.62 55.31
CA GLU A 365 -26.63 26.32 56.33
C GLU A 365 -26.01 26.29 57.74
N VAL A 366 -24.80 25.74 57.90
CA VAL A 366 -24.04 25.80 59.15
C VAL A 366 -23.69 27.25 59.50
N GLN A 367 -23.23 28.04 58.53
CA GLN A 367 -22.92 29.45 58.74
C GLN A 367 -24.15 30.25 59.20
N ASP A 368 -25.30 30.06 58.55
CA ASP A 368 -26.57 30.69 58.89
C ASP A 368 -27.02 30.32 60.32
N ILE A 369 -26.82 29.07 60.75
CA ILE A 369 -27.14 28.61 62.12
C ILE A 369 -26.18 29.25 63.15
N VAL A 370 -24.89 29.31 62.85
CA VAL A 370 -23.88 29.93 63.74
C VAL A 370 -24.14 31.43 63.90
N GLU A 371 -24.54 32.13 62.84
CA GLU A 371 -24.91 33.55 62.89
C GLU A 371 -26.23 33.79 63.64
N LYS A 372 -27.21 32.88 63.49
CA LYS A 372 -28.52 32.96 64.14
C LYS A 372 -28.47 32.59 65.62
N PHE A 373 -27.54 31.72 66.03
CA PHE A 373 -27.32 31.28 67.40
C PHE A 373 -25.84 31.41 67.79
N PRO A 374 -25.34 32.63 68.04
CA PRO A 374 -23.95 32.83 68.43
C PRO A 374 -23.68 32.10 69.75
N LEU A 375 -22.71 31.18 69.72
CA LEU A 375 -22.26 30.43 70.88
C LEU A 375 -21.44 31.37 71.78
N GLU A 376 -22.09 32.09 72.70
CA GLU A 376 -21.40 32.74 73.82
C GLU A 376 -20.90 31.66 74.80
N ILE A 377 -19.70 31.13 74.55
CA ILE A 377 -18.98 30.34 75.56
C ILE A 377 -18.47 31.31 76.62
N LYS A 378 -19.28 31.56 77.65
CA LYS A 378 -18.79 32.23 78.86
C LYS A 378 -17.70 31.35 79.48
N PRO A 379 -16.49 31.86 79.72
CA PRO A 379 -15.49 31.11 80.47
C PRO A 379 -16.06 30.72 81.84
N PRO A 380 -15.73 29.54 82.37
CA PRO A 380 -16.30 29.10 83.64
C PRO A 380 -15.98 30.13 84.71
N ASN A 381 -17.03 30.75 85.25
CA ASN A 381 -16.92 31.62 86.41
C ASN A 381 -16.24 30.83 87.53
N GLN A 382 -15.12 31.37 87.98
CA GLN A 382 -14.38 30.86 89.10
C GLN A 382 -15.28 30.85 90.35
N SER A 383 -15.30 29.70 91.03
CA SER A 383 -15.84 29.45 92.37
C SER A 383 -17.36 29.56 92.54
N LEU A 384 -18.00 28.41 92.76
CA LEU A 384 -18.80 28.16 93.95
C LEU A 384 -18.83 26.64 94.19
N ALA A 385 -18.33 26.25 95.37
CA ALA A 385 -18.59 24.98 96.04
C ALA A 385 -17.99 23.69 95.43
N ALA A 386 -16.74 23.40 95.82
CA ALA A 386 -16.24 22.03 95.91
C ALA A 386 -16.92 21.35 97.11
N PHE A 387 -17.80 20.36 96.85
CA PHE A 387 -18.38 19.53 97.92
C PHE A 387 -18.16 18.03 97.77
N ASP A 388 -17.61 17.54 96.66
CA ASP A 388 -17.35 16.09 96.48
C ASP A 388 -15.86 15.79 96.29
N SER A 389 -14.99 16.43 97.08
CA SER A 389 -13.65 15.89 97.34
C SER A 389 -13.76 14.86 98.46
N GLU A 390 -14.18 13.64 98.12
CA GLU A 390 -14.00 12.51 99.03
C GLU A 390 -12.53 12.10 99.06
N ASN A 391 -11.92 12.61 100.13
CA ASN A 391 -10.65 12.21 100.71
C ASN A 391 -10.64 10.69 100.94
N VAL A 392 -9.67 10.00 100.34
CA VAL A 392 -9.41 8.57 100.56
C VAL A 392 -8.71 8.42 101.91
N GLU A 393 -9.49 8.39 102.98
CA GLU A 393 -9.08 7.77 104.23
C GLU A 393 -10.22 6.93 104.84
N ASN A 394 -9.91 5.64 104.96
CA ASN A 394 -10.37 4.69 105.96
C ASN A 394 -11.68 3.88 105.79
N TYR A 395 -11.46 2.66 105.25
CA TYR A 395 -11.90 1.34 105.75
C TYR A 395 -13.31 1.19 106.37
N LYS A 396 -14.22 0.55 105.60
CA LYS A 396 -15.07 -0.61 105.96
C LYS A 396 -16.23 -0.72 104.95
N LEU A 397 -16.05 -1.49 103.88
CA LEU A 397 -17.15 -1.86 102.98
C LEU A 397 -17.52 -3.35 103.17
N PRO A 398 -18.80 -3.63 103.46
CA PRO A 398 -19.49 -4.79 102.88
C PRO A 398 -20.92 -4.41 102.43
N ALA A 399 -21.67 -5.24 101.70
CA ALA A 399 -21.52 -5.65 100.30
C ALA A 399 -22.83 -5.19 99.57
N PRO A 400 -22.89 -5.07 98.23
CA PRO A 400 -24.02 -4.46 97.54
C PRO A 400 -25.35 -5.22 97.76
N LEU A 401 -26.41 -4.49 98.11
CA LEU A 401 -27.76 -5.05 98.31
C LEU A 401 -28.41 -5.38 96.95
N GLN A 402 -28.90 -6.62 96.82
CA GLN A 402 -29.64 -7.11 95.66
C GLN A 402 -31.11 -6.66 95.68
N PRO A 403 -31.75 -6.50 94.50
CA PRO A 403 -33.09 -5.93 94.37
C PRO A 403 -34.18 -6.88 94.88
N GLN A 404 -35.14 -6.34 95.64
CA GLN A 404 -36.36 -7.05 96.03
C GLN A 404 -37.56 -6.60 95.18
N VAL A 405 -38.32 -7.62 94.78
CA VAL A 405 -39.46 -7.56 93.88
C VAL A 405 -40.70 -7.04 94.62
N TYR A 406 -41.42 -6.14 93.96
CA TYR A 406 -42.65 -5.51 94.44
C TYR A 406 -43.80 -6.53 94.47
N ALA A 407 -44.59 -6.53 95.54
CA ALA A 407 -45.89 -7.20 95.61
C ALA A 407 -46.88 -6.29 96.32
N GLY A 408 -47.93 -5.88 95.58
CA GLY A 408 -49.00 -5.00 96.06
C GLY A 408 -49.38 -3.98 95.00
#